data_AF-A0A7Y2MU14-F1
#
_entry.id   AF-A0A7Y2MU14-F1
#
_cell.length_a   1.000
_cell.length_b   1.000
_cell.length_c   1.000
_cell.angle_alpha   90.00
_cell.angle_beta   90.00
_cell.angle_gamma   90.00
#
_symmetry.space_group_name_H-M   'P 1'
#
loop_
_entity.id
_entity.type
_entity.pdbx_description
1 polymer ?
#
loop_
_entity_poly.entity_id
_entity_poly.type
_entity_poly.pdbx_seq_one_letter_code
_entity_poly.pdbx_strand_id
1 'polypeptide(L)'
;MSLPIVAVVGRPNVGKSTLFNRVVGSRVAIVDDQPGVTRDRNFSPADWAGRHFLIVDTGGVIEESERPLDRFVREQAEAAIDEADVLVLVVDGKEGLHPLDQKVAEMLRSSGKPVVLAVNKMDNMP
;
A
#
# COMPACT_ATOMS: atom_id res chain seq x y z
N MET A 1 -3.95 -22.08 5.65
CA MET A 1 -2.96 -21.23 4.98
C MET A 1 -3.36 -19.80 5.26
N SER A 2 -2.40 -18.92 5.60
CA SER A 2 -2.67 -17.49 5.72
C SER A 2 -3.01 -16.91 4.34
N LEU A 3 -3.89 -15.91 4.30
CA LEU A 3 -4.17 -15.17 3.08
C LEU A 3 -2.91 -14.38 2.66
N PRO A 4 -2.64 -14.23 1.36
CA PRO A 4 -1.57 -13.37 0.89
C PRO A 4 -1.77 -11.93 1.36
N ILE A 5 -0.68 -11.22 1.63
CA ILE A 5 -0.70 -9.82 2.07
C ILE A 5 -0.26 -8.92 0.91
N VAL A 6 -1.09 -7.92 0.59
CA VAL A 6 -0.81 -6.89 -0.40
C VAL A 6 -0.64 -5.56 0.31
N ALA A 7 0.55 -4.98 0.28
CA ALA A 7 0.78 -3.66 0.88
C ALA A 7 0.76 -2.55 -0.17
N VAL A 8 0.03 -1.49 0.12
CA VAL A 8 -0.01 -0.27 -0.69
C VAL A 8 0.98 0.73 -0.10
N VAL A 9 1.95 1.16 -0.90
CA VAL A 9 3.09 2.01 -0.50
C VAL A 9 3.31 3.13 -1.51
N GLY A 10 3.89 4.24 -1.06
CA GLY A 10 4.15 5.43 -1.88
C GLY A 10 4.17 6.69 -1.02
N ARG A 11 4.69 7.79 -1.56
CA ARG A 11 4.74 9.09 -0.85
C ARG A 11 3.33 9.58 -0.44
N PRO A 12 3.21 10.54 0.50
CA PRO A 12 1.92 11.13 0.85
C PRO A 12 1.16 11.66 -0.37
N ASN A 13 -0.18 11.65 -0.29
CA ASN A 13 -1.08 12.27 -1.27
C ASN A 13 -1.10 11.69 -2.70
N VAL A 14 -0.39 10.61 -3.00
CA VAL A 14 -0.50 9.87 -4.30
C VAL A 14 -1.82 9.12 -4.49
N GLY A 15 -2.66 9.04 -3.44
CA GLY A 15 -3.97 8.38 -3.47
C GLY A 15 -3.97 6.91 -3.02
N LYS A 16 -3.01 6.52 -2.15
CA LYS A 16 -2.96 5.18 -1.53
C LYS A 16 -4.28 4.79 -0.86
N SER A 17 -4.79 5.64 0.04
CA SER A 17 -6.01 5.35 0.80
C SER A 17 -7.25 5.30 -0.10
N THR A 18 -7.28 6.08 -1.19
CA THR A 18 -8.35 5.98 -2.20
C THR A 18 -8.32 4.63 -2.92
N LEU A 19 -7.13 4.15 -3.32
CA LEU A 19 -6.97 2.83 -3.92
C LEU A 19 -7.34 1.72 -2.94
N PHE A 20 -6.85 1.79 -1.70
CA PHE A 20 -7.16 0.87 -0.62
C PHE A 20 -8.67 0.76 -0.41
N ASN A 21 -9.35 1.89 -0.18
CA ASN A 21 -10.80 1.91 0.05
C ASN A 21 -11.59 1.38 -1.16
N ARG A 22 -11.12 1.62 -2.38
CA ARG A 22 -11.75 1.07 -3.59
C ARG A 22 -11.61 -0.45 -3.65
N VAL A 23 -10.46 -1.00 -3.29
CA VAL A 23 -10.23 -2.46 -3.26
C VAL A 23 -11.07 -3.10 -2.16
N VAL A 24 -11.04 -2.56 -0.94
CA VAL A 24 -11.86 -3.06 0.19
C VAL A 24 -13.36 -2.97 -0.10
N GLY A 25 -13.83 -1.83 -0.63
CA GLY A 25 -15.23 -1.63 -0.96
C GLY A 25 -15.73 -2.41 -2.18
N SER A 26 -14.84 -3.01 -2.98
CA SER A 26 -15.23 -3.69 -4.23
C SER A 26 -15.94 -5.03 -4.02
N ARG A 27 -15.83 -5.64 -2.84
CA ARG A 27 -16.67 -6.72 -2.27
C ARG A 27 -16.03 -7.10 -0.92
N VAL A 28 -16.58 -6.63 0.20
CA VAL A 28 -16.23 -7.22 1.50
C VAL A 28 -16.78 -8.64 1.49
N ALA A 29 -15.94 -9.61 1.13
CA ALA A 29 -16.23 -11.00 1.43
C ALA A 29 -16.34 -11.07 2.95
N ILE A 30 -17.51 -11.45 3.46
CA ILE A 30 -17.69 -11.75 4.88
C ILE A 30 -16.82 -12.97 5.14
N VAL A 31 -15.57 -12.75 5.55
CA VAL A 31 -14.68 -13.80 6.02
C VAL A 31 -14.97 -13.91 7.50
N ASP A 32 -15.68 -14.99 7.83
CA ASP A 32 -16.08 -15.41 9.16
C ASP A 32 -14.93 -15.25 10.18
N ASP A 33 -15.28 -14.77 11.38
CA ASP A 33 -14.41 -14.36 12.49
C ASP A 33 -13.02 -15.03 12.49
N GLN A 34 -12.00 -14.35 11.94
CA GLN A 34 -10.60 -14.69 12.22
C GLN A 34 -10.11 -13.90 13.43
N PRO A 35 -9.87 -14.57 14.59
CA PRO A 35 -9.24 -13.93 15.74
C PRO A 35 -7.78 -13.64 15.37
N GLY A 36 -7.36 -12.38 15.42
CA GLY A 36 -5.95 -12.04 15.18
C GLY A 36 -5.66 -10.66 14.58
N VAL A 37 -6.67 -9.82 14.33
CA VAL A 37 -6.45 -8.45 13.84
C VAL A 37 -5.91 -7.58 14.98
N THR A 38 -4.59 -7.63 15.21
CA THR A 38 -3.92 -6.81 16.23
C THR A 38 -3.71 -5.37 15.75
N ARG A 39 -4.52 -4.49 16.36
CA ARG A 39 -4.48 -3.05 16.66
C ARG A 39 -3.51 -2.03 16.05
N ASP A 40 -2.44 -2.38 15.35
CA ASP A 40 -1.48 -1.36 14.91
C ASP A 40 -1.43 -1.12 13.39
N ARG A 41 -1.96 -2.00 12.53
CA ARG A 41 -2.02 -1.76 11.08
C ARG A 41 -3.39 -2.09 10.48
N ASN A 42 -3.89 -1.24 9.58
CA ASN A 42 -5.19 -1.42 8.91
C ASN A 42 -5.11 -2.54 7.87
N PHE A 43 -5.03 -3.79 8.32
CA PHE A 43 -5.30 -4.95 7.48
C PHE A 43 -6.79 -5.04 7.22
N SER A 44 -7.16 -5.22 5.96
CA SER A 44 -8.55 -5.44 5.57
C SER A 44 -8.63 -6.62 4.61
N PRO A 45 -9.59 -7.54 4.80
CA PRO A 45 -9.85 -8.57 3.81
C PRO A 45 -10.36 -7.93 2.52
N ALA A 46 -9.91 -8.45 1.38
CA ALA A 46 -10.33 -8.03 0.06
C ALA A 46 -10.56 -9.25 -0.85
N ASP A 47 -11.49 -9.10 -1.78
CA ASP A 47 -11.66 -9.99 -2.93
C ASP A 47 -11.44 -9.20 -4.21
N TRP A 48 -10.63 -9.73 -5.13
CA TRP A 48 -10.55 -9.23 -6.48
C TRP A 48 -10.59 -10.37 -7.48
N ALA A 49 -11.65 -10.43 -8.28
CA ALA A 49 -11.86 -11.48 -9.27
C ALA A 49 -11.79 -12.91 -8.70
N GLY A 50 -12.36 -13.11 -7.50
CA GLY A 50 -12.36 -14.42 -6.82
C GLY A 50 -11.04 -14.78 -6.14
N ARG A 51 -10.10 -13.83 -6.02
CA ARG A 51 -8.87 -14.00 -5.24
C ARG A 51 -8.99 -13.25 -3.93
N HIS A 52 -8.90 -13.98 -2.83
CA HIS A 52 -8.92 -13.43 -1.47
C HIS A 52 -7.51 -13.11 -0.98
N PHE A 53 -7.34 -11.95 -0.37
CA PHE A 53 -6.08 -11.48 0.22
C PHE A 53 -6.36 -10.48 1.34
N LEU A 54 -5.34 -10.19 2.14
CA LEU A 54 -5.34 -9.05 3.05
C LEU A 54 -4.68 -7.87 2.34
N ILE A 55 -5.30 -6.70 2.38
CA ILE A 55 -4.70 -5.45 1.92
C ILE A 55 -4.34 -4.59 3.14
N VAL A 56 -3.21 -3.90 3.09
CA VAL A 56 -2.76 -2.97 4.15
C VAL A 56 -2.40 -1.60 3.56
N ASP A 57 -2.91 -0.53 4.19
CA ASP A 57 -2.47 0.85 3.94
C ASP A 57 -1.36 1.20 4.92
N THR A 58 -0.15 1.36 4.38
CA THR A 58 1.04 1.71 5.14
C THR A 58 0.89 3.14 5.71
N GLY A 59 0.32 4.06 4.94
CA GLY A 59 0.22 5.48 5.27
C GLY A 59 -0.67 5.83 6.46
N GLY A 60 -1.62 4.96 6.83
CA GLY A 60 -2.61 5.25 7.88
C GLY A 60 -2.15 4.99 9.31
N VAL A 61 -0.98 4.34 9.48
CA VAL A 61 -0.53 3.80 10.77
C VAL A 61 0.58 4.63 11.39
N ILE A 62 1.50 5.10 10.55
CA ILE A 62 2.58 5.96 11.00
C ILE A 62 2.01 7.37 10.93
N GLU A 63 1.87 8.02 12.08
CA GLU A 63 1.46 9.41 12.12
C GLU A 63 2.53 10.29 11.45
N GLU A 64 2.08 11.21 10.60
CA GLU A 64 2.90 12.18 9.87
C GLU A 64 3.55 13.24 10.82
N SER A 65 3.27 13.18 12.12
CA SER A 65 3.69 14.17 13.11
C SER A 65 5.22 14.16 13.32
N GLU A 66 5.81 15.33 13.08
CA GLU A 66 7.18 15.78 13.38
C GLU A 66 8.39 15.12 12.67
N ARG A 67 8.19 14.08 11.85
CA ARG A 67 9.30 13.42 11.14
C ARG A 67 9.62 14.07 9.78
N PRO A 68 10.91 14.12 9.37
CA PRO A 68 11.27 14.45 8.00
C PRO A 68 10.58 13.49 7.00
N LEU A 69 10.00 14.05 5.94
CA LEU A 69 9.24 13.30 4.93
C LEU A 69 10.00 12.08 4.38
N ASP A 70 11.29 12.24 4.06
CA ASP A 70 12.15 11.16 3.59
C ASP A 70 12.21 9.98 4.56
N ARG A 71 12.34 10.27 5.86
CA ARG A 71 12.40 9.24 6.91
C ARG A 71 11.05 8.55 7.04
N PHE A 72 9.97 9.32 7.04
CA PHE A 72 8.61 8.79 7.08
C PHE A 72 8.34 7.82 5.93
N VAL A 73 8.62 8.23 4.70
CA VAL A 73 8.40 7.41 3.50
C VAL A 73 9.26 6.14 3.51
N ARG A 74 10.48 6.23 4.03
CA ARG A 74 11.38 5.09 4.20
C ARG A 74 10.83 4.07 5.21
N GLU A 75 10.44 4.52 6.40
CA GLU A 75 9.88 3.66 7.45
C GLU A 75 8.63 2.92 6.95
N GLN A 76 7.80 3.59 6.15
CA GLN A 76 6.64 2.97 5.50
C GLN A 76 7.00 1.89 4.49
N ALA A 77 8.04 2.12 3.69
CA ALA A 77 8.50 1.14 2.72
C ALA A 77 9.14 -0.08 3.41
N GLU A 78 9.94 0.11 4.45
CA GLU A 78 10.51 -0.99 5.26
C GLU A 78 9.39 -1.82 5.90
N ALA A 79 8.43 -1.15 6.54
CA ALA A 79 7.23 -1.76 7.11
C ALA A 79 6.44 -2.61 6.09
N ALA A 80 6.25 -2.11 4.88
CA ALA A 80 5.58 -2.83 3.80
C ALA A 80 6.38 -4.05 3.33
N ILE A 81 7.70 -3.87 3.18
CA ILE A 81 8.61 -4.93 2.75
C ILE A 81 8.62 -6.06 3.75
N ASP A 82 8.53 -5.82 5.05
CA ASP A 82 8.57 -6.88 6.04
C ASP A 82 7.29 -7.74 6.00
N GLU A 83 6.12 -7.11 5.86
CA GLU A 83 4.82 -7.78 6.04
C GLU A 83 4.19 -8.33 4.75
N ALA A 84 4.46 -7.73 3.59
CA ALA A 84 3.71 -8.04 2.38
C ALA A 84 4.26 -9.23 1.60
N ASP A 85 3.40 -10.01 0.95
CA ASP A 85 3.80 -10.94 -0.11
C ASP A 85 3.94 -10.23 -1.47
N VAL A 86 3.15 -9.17 -1.68
CA VAL A 86 3.16 -8.34 -2.89
C VAL A 86 3.10 -6.85 -2.51
N LEU A 87 3.92 -6.05 -3.17
CA LEU A 87 4.02 -4.62 -2.95
C LEU A 87 3.36 -3.86 -4.10
N VAL A 88 2.50 -2.89 -3.79
CA VAL A 88 1.92 -1.97 -4.78
C VAL A 88 2.48 -0.57 -4.54
N LEU A 89 3.40 -0.15 -5.39
CA LEU A 89 3.93 1.21 -5.39
C LEU A 89 2.97 2.13 -6.13
N VAL A 90 2.34 3.05 -5.41
CA VAL A 90 1.46 4.07 -5.97
C VAL A 90 2.24 5.36 -6.19
N VAL A 91 2.16 5.89 -7.40
CA VAL A 91 2.75 7.19 -7.78
C VAL A 91 1.69 8.11 -8.36
N ASP A 92 1.94 9.42 -8.35
CA ASP A 92 1.04 10.42 -8.94
C ASP A 92 1.42 10.69 -10.39
N GLY A 93 0.54 10.32 -11.32
CA GLY A 93 0.76 10.56 -12.74
C GLY A 93 0.64 12.02 -13.17
N LYS A 94 -0.06 12.88 -12.40
CA LYS A 94 -0.22 14.31 -12.70
C LYS A 94 1.02 15.10 -12.31
N GLU A 95 1.60 14.80 -11.16
CA GLU A 95 2.82 15.45 -10.68
C GLU A 95 4.09 14.89 -11.35
N GLY A 96 3.99 13.69 -11.92
CA GLY A 96 5.13 12.99 -12.50
C GLY A 96 6.06 12.38 -11.44
N LEU A 97 7.25 11.99 -11.87
CA LEU A 97 8.19 11.25 -11.02
C LEU A 97 8.82 12.13 -9.95
N HIS A 98 8.58 11.83 -8.67
CA HIS A 98 9.20 12.52 -7.54
C HIS A 98 10.48 11.78 -7.08
N PRO A 99 11.51 12.47 -6.55
CA PRO A 99 12.72 11.80 -6.02
C PRO A 99 12.43 10.76 -4.92
N LEU A 100 11.39 10.99 -4.11
CA LEU A 100 10.94 10.00 -3.12
C LEU A 100 10.36 8.74 -3.74
N ASP A 101 9.70 8.85 -4.91
CA ASP A 101 9.18 7.68 -5.61
C ASP A 101 10.33 6.79 -6.09
N GLN A 102 11.42 7.39 -6.57
CA GLN A 102 12.64 6.67 -6.95
C GLN A 102 13.28 5.96 -5.76
N LYS A 103 13.49 6.68 -4.64
CA LYS A 103 14.06 6.10 -3.41
C LYS A 103 13.25 4.90 -2.92
N VAL A 104 11.92 5.03 -2.88
CA VAL A 104 11.03 3.92 -2.49
C VAL A 104 11.14 2.78 -3.48
N ALA A 105 11.08 3.06 -4.80
CA ALA A 105 11.17 2.03 -5.82
C ALA A 105 12.48 1.21 -5.72
N GLU A 106 13.60 1.85 -5.39
CA GLU A 106 14.88 1.17 -5.15
C GLU A 106 14.83 0.24 -3.95
N MET A 107 14.24 0.70 -2.83
CA MET A 107 14.05 -0.13 -1.64
C MET A 107 13.17 -1.35 -1.93
N LEU A 108 12.01 -1.13 -2.55
CA LEU A 108 11.06 -2.21 -2.87
C LEU A 108 11.69 -3.21 -3.84
N ARG A 109 12.42 -2.75 -4.85
CA ARG A 109 13.14 -3.61 -5.82
C ARG A 109 14.20 -4.46 -5.14
N SER A 110 14.92 -3.89 -4.17
CA SER A 110 15.99 -4.58 -3.45
C SER A 110 15.46 -5.65 -2.49
N SER A 111 14.18 -5.62 -2.14
CA SER A 111 13.54 -6.63 -1.28
C SER A 111 13.40 -8.01 -1.93
N GLY A 112 13.48 -8.10 -3.27
CA GLY A 112 13.23 -9.33 -4.03
C GLY A 112 11.75 -9.75 -4.07
N LYS A 113 10.84 -9.02 -3.40
CA LYS A 113 9.39 -9.29 -3.45
C LYS A 113 8.79 -8.77 -4.76
N PRO A 114 7.70 -9.38 -5.27
CA PRO A 114 6.97 -8.86 -6.43
C PRO A 114 6.48 -7.43 -6.18
N VAL A 115 6.77 -6.53 -7.13
CA VAL A 115 6.35 -5.12 -7.07
C VAL A 115 5.46 -4.80 -8.28
N VAL A 116 4.31 -4.19 -8.00
CA VAL A 116 3.40 -3.64 -9.00
C VAL A 116 3.44 -2.12 -8.92
N LEU A 117 3.72 -1.45 -10.04
CA LEU A 117 3.62 0.01 -10.14
C LEU A 117 2.19 0.40 -10.52
N ALA A 118 1.56 1.24 -9.71
CA ALA A 118 0.27 1.85 -9.96
C ALA A 118 0.42 3.36 -10.17
N VAL A 119 0.27 3.81 -11.41
CA VAL A 119 0.26 5.24 -11.74
C VAL A 119 -1.16 5.76 -11.55
N ASN A 120 -1.39 6.53 -10.48
CA ASN A 120 -2.71 7.01 -10.10
C ASN A 120 -2.97 8.43 -10.64
N LYS A 121 -4.23 8.88 -10.50
CA LYS A 121 -4.72 10.21 -10.93
C LYS A 121 -4.65 10.45 -12.44
N MET A 122 -4.72 9.39 -13.25
CA MET A 122 -4.65 9.48 -14.72
C MET A 122 -5.99 9.87 -15.38
N ASP A 123 -7.05 10.10 -14.61
CA ASP A 123 -8.41 10.41 -15.07
C ASP A 123 -8.55 11.64 -15.97
N ASN A 124 -7.72 12.67 -15.77
CA ASN A 124 -7.82 13.96 -16.46
C ASN A 124 -6.47 14.35 -17.11
N MET A 125 -5.70 13.37 -17.56
CA MET A 125 -4.51 13.65 -18.36
C MET A 125 -4.93 14.14 -19.75
N PRO A 126 -4.24 15.14 -20.32
CA PRO A 126 -4.52 15.66 -21.67
C PRO A 126 -4.32 14.61 -22.77
#